data_AF-A0A258TF84-F1
#
_entry.id   AF-A0A258TF84-F1
#
_cell.length_a   1.000
_cell.length_b   1.000
_cell.length_c   1.000
_cell.angle_alpha   90.00
_cell.angle_beta   90.00
_cell.angle_gamma   90.00
#
_symmetry.space_group_name_H-M   'P 1'
#
loop_
_entity.id
_entity.type
_entity.pdbx_description
1 polymer ?
#
loop_
_entity_poly.entity_id
_entity_poly.type
_entity_poly.pdbx_seq_one_letter_code
_entity_poly.pdbx_strand_id
1 'polypeptide(L)'
;MNKISILHLVTAAKNASPFDVNMAFDAGYEKIMPYTNVLLNEVIALTQDAIFSRSPSGIKQEAFFFGGRDIHLALDMQKMARSAMFKPFEMSTFSDPSGAFTTAAAMLAKVD
;
A
#
# COMPACT_ATOMS: atom_id res chain seq x y z
N MET A 1 10.07 -21.16 -8.61
CA MET A 1 10.76 -20.22 -7.70
C MET A 1 9.70 -19.39 -7.01
N ASN A 2 9.81 -19.21 -5.68
CA ASN A 2 8.93 -18.30 -4.97
C ASN A 2 9.22 -16.87 -5.44
N LYS A 3 8.18 -16.06 -5.67
CA LYS A 3 8.38 -14.69 -6.16
C LYS A 3 8.49 -13.77 -4.96
N ILE A 4 9.51 -12.90 -4.98
CA ILE A 4 9.77 -11.91 -3.92
C ILE A 4 8.51 -11.08 -3.70
N SER A 5 8.09 -10.99 -2.43
CA SER A 5 6.98 -10.15 -2.01
C SER A 5 7.41 -8.68 -1.92
N ILE A 6 6.59 -7.77 -2.45
CA ILE A 6 6.89 -6.33 -2.48
C ILE A 6 5.72 -5.54 -1.91
N LEU A 7 5.99 -4.74 -0.88
CA LEU A 7 5.06 -3.70 -0.43
C LEU A 7 5.48 -2.36 -1.02
N HIS A 8 4.64 -1.81 -1.88
CA HIS A 8 4.78 -0.46 -2.38
C HIS A 8 4.11 0.50 -1.39
N LEU A 9 4.89 1.23 -0.61
CA LEU A 9 4.40 2.21 0.36
C LEU A 9 4.24 3.55 -0.36
N VAL A 10 3.01 4.02 -0.52
CA VAL A 10 2.67 5.26 -1.23
C VAL A 10 2.17 6.28 -0.23
N THR A 11 2.73 7.49 -0.26
CA THR A 11 2.28 8.57 0.62
C THR A 11 2.47 9.96 0.00
N ALA A 12 1.53 10.87 0.29
CA ALA A 12 1.69 12.30 0.02
C ALA A 12 2.70 12.98 0.95
N ALA A 13 3.08 12.34 2.05
CA ALA A 13 4.03 12.90 3.01
C ALA A 13 5.44 12.96 2.40
N LYS A 14 6.24 13.91 2.89
CA LYS A 14 7.64 14.08 2.48
C LYS A 14 8.50 12.84 2.76
N ASN A 15 8.19 12.12 3.83
CA ASN A 15 8.91 10.94 4.27
C ASN A 15 7.91 9.79 4.45
N ALA A 16 8.37 8.57 4.17
CA ALA A 16 7.68 7.36 4.60
C ALA A 16 7.75 7.25 6.13
N SER A 17 6.67 6.81 6.75
CA SER A 17 6.63 6.57 8.19
C SER A 17 7.56 5.40 8.54
N PRO A 18 8.55 5.58 9.44
CA PRO A 18 9.35 4.46 9.91
C PRO A 18 8.53 3.38 10.60
N PHE A 19 7.40 3.76 11.22
CA PHE A 19 6.46 2.82 11.82
C PHE A 19 5.87 1.88 10.75
N ASP A 20 5.36 2.44 9.66
CA ASP A 20 4.75 1.67 8.58
C ASP A 20 5.79 0.75 7.91
N VAL A 21 7.03 1.22 7.77
CA VAL A 21 8.15 0.42 7.25
C VAL A 21 8.47 -0.77 8.16
N ASN A 22 8.56 -0.54 9.47
CA ASN A 22 8.81 -1.61 10.43
C ASN A 22 7.67 -2.64 10.45
N MET A 23 6.42 -2.18 10.50
CA MET A 23 5.25 -3.07 10.47
C MET A 23 5.19 -3.93 9.21
N ALA A 24 5.60 -3.38 8.06
CA ALA A 24 5.67 -4.14 6.82
C ALA A 24 6.75 -5.23 6.84
N PHE A 25 7.92 -4.96 7.43
CA PHE A 25 8.96 -5.98 7.62
C PHE A 25 8.51 -7.06 8.59
N ASP A 26 7.93 -6.68 9.72
CA ASP A 26 7.42 -7.61 10.74
C ASP A 26 6.26 -8.47 10.20
N ALA A 27 5.48 -7.94 9.25
CA ALA A 27 4.44 -8.69 8.52
C ALA A 27 5.00 -9.68 7.48
N GLY A 28 6.32 -9.70 7.25
CA GLY A 28 7.00 -10.68 6.38
C GLY A 28 7.13 -10.28 4.92
N TYR A 29 6.98 -8.99 4.56
CA TYR A 29 7.34 -8.53 3.22
C TYR A 29 8.86 -8.56 3.01
N GLU A 30 9.31 -9.13 1.90
CA GLU A 30 10.73 -9.27 1.60
C GLU A 30 11.37 -7.96 1.13
N LYS A 31 10.58 -7.12 0.45
CA LYS A 31 10.99 -5.80 -0.05
C LYS A 31 9.90 -4.78 0.22
N ILE A 32 10.34 -3.58 0.57
CA ILE A 32 9.49 -2.42 0.76
C ILE A 32 10.05 -1.29 -0.09
N MET A 33 9.22 -0.69 -0.94
CA MET A 33 9.60 0.44 -1.77
C MET A 33 8.73 1.66 -1.42
N PRO A 34 9.31 2.70 -0.79
CA PRO A 34 8.58 3.92 -0.47
C PRO A 34 8.56 4.91 -1.64
N TYR A 35 7.37 5.43 -1.93
CA TYR A 35 7.10 6.54 -2.84
C TYR A 35 6.53 7.69 -2.01
N THR A 36 7.28 8.78 -1.93
CA THR A 36 6.94 9.94 -1.08
C THR A 36 6.61 11.16 -1.92
N ASN A 37 5.91 12.14 -1.34
CA ASN A 37 5.39 13.32 -2.02
C ASN A 37 4.51 12.99 -3.24
N VAL A 38 3.86 11.82 -3.25
CA VAL A 38 3.03 11.39 -4.37
C VAL A 38 1.76 12.25 -4.41
N LEU A 39 1.44 12.76 -5.60
CA LEU A 39 0.20 13.48 -5.85
C LEU A 39 -0.91 12.51 -6.26
N LEU A 40 -2.16 12.87 -5.97
CA LEU A 40 -3.31 12.01 -6.25
C LEU A 40 -3.42 11.62 -7.74
N ASN A 41 -3.05 12.53 -8.65
CA ASN A 41 -3.07 12.30 -10.09
C ASN A 41 -1.95 11.38 -10.60
N GLU A 42 -0.92 11.11 -9.81
CA GLU A 42 0.20 10.22 -10.17
C GLU A 42 -0.10 8.76 -9.83
N VAL A 43 -1.07 8.51 -8.95
CA VAL A 43 -1.39 7.17 -8.43
C VAL A 43 -1.78 6.18 -9.52
N ILE A 44 -2.53 6.62 -10.54
CA ILE A 44 -2.94 5.74 -11.65
C ILE A 44 -1.71 5.22 -12.40
N ALA A 45 -0.79 6.11 -12.76
CA ALA A 45 0.41 5.75 -13.51
C ALA A 45 1.29 4.78 -12.72
N LEU A 46 1.55 5.09 -11.43
CA LEU A 46 2.29 4.20 -10.53
C LEU A 46 1.62 2.82 -10.40
N THR A 47 0.29 2.79 -10.36
CA THR A 47 -0.46 1.52 -10.27
C THR A 47 -0.29 0.68 -11.52
N GLN A 48 -0.45 1.29 -12.69
CA GLN A 48 -0.33 0.60 -13.97
C GLN A 48 1.10 0.07 -14.20
N ASP A 49 2.11 0.86 -13.85
CA ASP A 49 3.51 0.44 -13.92
C ASP A 49 3.77 -0.79 -13.04
N ALA A 50 3.25 -0.79 -11.81
CA ALA A 50 3.39 -1.94 -10.91
C ALA A 50 2.69 -3.20 -11.45
N ILE A 51 1.41 -3.13 -11.83
CA ILE A 51 0.64 -4.31 -12.25
C ILE A 51 1.09 -4.87 -13.61
N PHE A 52 1.61 -4.06 -14.54
CA PHE A 52 2.06 -4.55 -15.84
C PHE A 52 3.52 -5.02 -15.86
N SER A 53 4.33 -4.66 -14.85
CA SER A 53 5.73 -5.07 -14.77
C SER A 53 5.94 -6.54 -14.40
N ARG A 54 4.89 -7.25 -13.93
CA ARG A 54 4.99 -8.64 -13.46
C ARG A 54 3.88 -9.52 -14.03
N SER A 55 4.17 -10.82 -14.17
CA SER A 55 3.14 -11.78 -14.56
C SER A 55 2.04 -11.90 -13.48
N PRO A 56 0.83 -12.38 -13.81
CA PRO A 56 -0.29 -12.46 -12.86
C PRO A 56 0.01 -13.18 -11.54
N SER A 57 0.83 -14.23 -11.56
CA SER A 57 1.27 -14.92 -10.34
C SER A 57 2.24 -14.09 -9.49
N GLY A 58 2.95 -13.14 -10.11
CA GLY A 58 3.86 -12.22 -9.43
C GLY A 58 3.18 -11.00 -8.86
N ILE A 59 2.12 -10.51 -9.49
CA ILE A 59 1.30 -9.39 -8.99
C ILE A 59 0.64 -9.78 -7.65
N LYS A 60 0.23 -11.04 -7.49
CA LYS A 60 -0.32 -11.57 -6.23
C LYS A 60 0.65 -11.56 -5.05
N GLN A 61 1.94 -11.35 -5.31
CA GLN A 61 2.96 -11.19 -4.27
C GLN A 61 3.26 -9.72 -3.99
N GLU A 62 2.51 -8.80 -4.58
CA GLU A 62 2.65 -7.37 -4.35
C GLU A 62 1.41 -6.80 -3.68
N ALA A 63 1.60 -5.67 -3.00
CA ALA A 63 0.52 -4.88 -2.47
C ALA A 63 0.89 -3.40 -2.47
N PHE A 64 -0.11 -2.54 -2.57
CA PHE A 64 0.02 -1.13 -2.18
C PHE A 64 -0.41 -0.92 -0.74
N PHE A 65 0.38 -0.12 -0.04
CA PHE A 65 -0.01 0.47 1.22
C PHE A 65 -0.03 2.00 1.10
N PHE A 66 -1.18 2.61 1.37
CA PHE A 66 -1.35 4.06 1.35
C PHE A 66 -1.28 4.61 2.78
N GLY A 67 -0.15 5.25 3.09
CA GLY A 67 0.13 5.85 4.39
C GLY A 67 0.08 7.37 4.38
N GLY A 68 0.43 7.97 5.51
CA GLY A 68 0.48 9.43 5.67
C GLY A 68 -0.46 9.92 6.78
N ARG A 69 -0.59 11.24 6.89
CA ARG A 69 -1.37 11.88 7.97
C ARG A 69 -2.78 12.26 7.58
N ASP A 70 -3.00 12.53 6.30
CA ASP A 70 -4.32 12.89 5.78
C ASP A 70 -5.09 11.61 5.42
N ILE A 71 -6.15 11.35 6.19
CA ILE A 71 -6.97 10.15 6.06
C ILE A 71 -7.72 10.14 4.73
N HIS A 72 -8.32 11.26 4.37
CA HIS A 72 -9.14 11.36 3.16
C HIS A 72 -8.28 11.20 1.92
N LEU A 73 -7.12 11.86 1.90
CA LEU A 73 -6.20 11.74 0.78
C LEU A 73 -5.67 10.31 0.62
N ALA A 74 -5.30 9.62 1.70
CA ALA A 74 -4.83 8.23 1.61
C ALA A 74 -5.93 7.27 1.09
N LEU A 75 -7.19 7.49 1.48
CA LEU A 75 -8.34 6.73 0.96
C LEU A 75 -8.63 7.05 -0.50
N ASP A 76 -8.55 8.32 -0.90
CA ASP A 76 -8.73 8.73 -2.29
C ASP A 76 -7.64 8.13 -3.18
N MET A 77 -6.37 8.12 -2.74
CA MET A 77 -5.29 7.44 -3.43
C MET A 77 -5.58 5.94 -3.59
N GLN A 78 -6.03 5.26 -2.53
CA GLN A 78 -6.39 3.86 -2.62
C GLN A 78 -7.52 3.60 -3.62
N LYS A 79 -8.55 4.46 -3.63
CA LYS A 79 -9.67 4.38 -4.57
C LYS A 79 -9.20 4.58 -6.01
N MET A 80 -8.33 5.55 -6.26
CA MET A 80 -7.73 5.79 -7.58
C MET A 80 -6.93 4.58 -8.05
N ALA A 81 -6.10 4.00 -7.19
CA ALA A 81 -5.35 2.78 -7.52
C ALA A 81 -6.28 1.62 -7.86
N ARG A 82 -7.31 1.36 -7.05
CA ARG A 82 -8.32 0.32 -7.33
C ARG A 82 -9.02 0.52 -8.68
N SER A 83 -9.32 1.77 -9.04
CA SER A 83 -9.96 2.08 -10.32
C SER A 83 -9.05 1.83 -11.54
N ALA A 84 -7.74 1.79 -11.33
CA ALA A 84 -6.75 1.54 -12.38
C ALA A 84 -6.43 0.05 -12.58
N MET A 85 -7.03 -0.84 -11.78
CA MET A 85 -6.81 -2.29 -11.82
C MET A 85 -7.98 -3.03 -12.48
N PHE A 86 -7.68 -4.16 -13.11
CA PHE A 86 -8.68 -5.05 -13.69
C PHE A 86 -8.11 -6.46 -13.80
N LYS A 87 -8.95 -7.49 -13.76
CA LYS A 87 -8.47 -8.89 -13.86
C LYS A 87 -7.80 -9.17 -15.22
N PRO A 88 -6.65 -9.89 -15.25
CA PRO A 88 -5.92 -10.49 -14.12
C PRO A 88 -4.83 -9.59 -13.49
N PHE A 89 -4.77 -8.31 -13.85
CA PHE A 89 -3.80 -7.31 -13.41
C PHE A 89 -4.34 -6.50 -12.22
N GLU A 90 -4.43 -7.15 -11.07
CA GLU A 90 -4.90 -6.55 -9.83
C GLU A 90 -4.06 -7.05 -8.64
N MET A 91 -3.85 -6.18 -7.65
CA MET A 91 -3.15 -6.53 -6.40
C MET A 91 -3.88 -5.99 -5.18
N SER A 92 -3.46 -6.49 -4.01
CA SER A 92 -4.01 -6.05 -2.73
C SER A 92 -3.69 -4.58 -2.47
N THR A 93 -4.65 -3.86 -1.89
CA THR A 93 -4.42 -2.49 -1.42
C THR A 93 -4.94 -2.32 0.00
N PHE A 94 -4.19 -1.61 0.82
CA PHE A 94 -4.53 -1.28 2.20
C PHE A 94 -4.17 0.18 2.48
N SER A 95 -4.93 0.84 3.36
CA SER A 95 -4.64 2.19 3.82
C SER A 95 -4.70 2.20 5.34
N ASP A 96 -3.75 2.86 5.99
CA ASP A 96 -3.74 3.07 7.44
C ASP A 96 -3.11 4.42 7.83
N PRO A 97 -3.78 5.52 7.49
CA PRO A 97 -3.27 6.85 7.77
C PRO A 97 -3.10 7.08 9.27
N SER A 98 -1.90 7.47 9.69
CA SER A 98 -1.46 7.66 11.08
C SER A 98 -1.67 6.46 12.01
N GLY A 99 -1.79 5.24 11.48
CA GLY A 99 -2.10 4.07 12.31
C GLY A 99 -3.51 4.07 12.87
N ALA A 100 -4.41 4.91 12.35
CA ALA A 100 -5.74 5.11 12.93
C ALA A 100 -6.60 3.84 12.84
N PHE A 101 -6.51 3.08 11.75
CA PHE A 101 -7.28 1.85 11.56
C PHE A 101 -6.66 0.67 12.30
N THR A 102 -5.34 0.53 12.31
CA THR A 102 -4.69 -0.53 13.12
C THR A 102 -4.86 -0.28 14.62
N THR A 103 -4.80 0.96 15.08
CA THR A 103 -5.09 1.32 16.48
C THR A 103 -6.54 1.00 16.84
N ALA A 104 -7.50 1.36 15.98
CA ALA A 104 -8.91 1.03 16.21
C ALA A 104 -9.14 -0.50 16.25
N ALA A 105 -8.52 -1.26 15.34
CA ALA A 105 -8.59 -2.71 15.34
C ALA A 105 -7.98 -3.33 16.61
N ALA A 106 -6.83 -2.82 17.06
CA ALA A 106 -6.20 -3.27 18.30
C ALA A 106 -7.05 -2.96 19.55
N MET A 107 -7.74 -1.81 19.57
CA MET A 107 -8.68 -1.46 20.63
C MET A 107 -9.87 -2.43 20.65
N LEU A 108 -10.43 -2.79 19.49
CA LEU A 108 -11.51 -3.78 19.42
C LEU A 108 -11.05 -5.15 19.93
N ALA A 109 -9.89 -5.63 19.47
CA ALA A 109 -9.34 -6.93 19.85
C ALA A 109 -9.04 -7.07 21.36
N LYS A 110 -8.85 -5.97 22.08
CA LYS A 110 -8.62 -5.96 23.54
C LYS A 110 -9.92 -6.00 24.36
N VAL A 111 -11.06 -5.64 23.75
CA VAL A 111 -12.36 -5.56 24.43
C VAL A 111 -13.09 -6.92 24.42
N ASP A 112 -12.59 -7.89 23.64
CA ASP A 112 -12.94 -9.31 23.74
C ASP A 112 -12.08 -10.03 24.81
#